data_AF-A0A379VT38-F1
#
_entry.id   AF-A0A379VT38-F1
#
_cell.length_a   1.000
_cell.length_b   1.000
_cell.length_c   1.000
_cell.angle_alpha   90.00
_cell.angle_beta   90.00
_cell.angle_gamma   90.00
#
_symmetry.space_group_name_H-M   'P 1'
#
loop_
_entity.id
_entity.type
_entity.pdbx_description
1 polymer ?
#
loop_
_entity_poly.entity_id
_entity_poly.type
_entity_poly.pdbx_seq_one_letter_code
_entity_poly.pdbx_strand_id
1 'polypeptide(L)'
;MSIAVNMNDPTNTGVKTTTGSGSMTGSNAADLQSSFLTLLVAQLKNQDPTNPLQNNELTTQLAQISTVSGIEKLNTTLGAISGQIDNSQSLQATTLIGHGVMVPGTTILAGKGAEEGAVTSTTPFGVELQQPADKVTATITDKDGRVVRTLGDR
;
A
#
# COMPACT_ATOMS: atom_id res chain seq x y z
N MET A 1 4.67 3.77 19.95
CA MET A 1 3.47 4.63 19.81
C MET A 1 2.72 4.16 18.58
N SER A 2 1.49 3.67 18.74
CA SER A 2 0.61 3.27 17.64
C SER A 2 -0.31 4.44 17.31
N ILE A 3 -0.34 4.84 16.05
CA ILE A 3 -1.28 5.85 15.55
C ILE A 3 -2.54 5.10 15.11
N ALA A 4 -3.61 5.28 15.87
CA ALA A 4 -4.95 4.91 15.43
C ALA A 4 -5.54 6.10 14.66
N VAL A 5 -6.00 5.85 13.43
CA VAL A 5 -6.72 6.85 12.64
C VAL A 5 -8.21 6.51 12.71
N ASN A 6 -8.94 7.23 13.55
CA ASN A 6 -10.40 7.21 13.56
C ASN A 6 -10.89 8.18 12.49
N MET A 7 -11.40 7.67 11.37
CA MET A 7 -12.23 8.48 10.48
C MET A 7 -13.67 8.50 11.02
N ASN A 8 -14.06 9.66 11.55
CA ASN A 8 -15.44 9.98 11.87
C ASN A 8 -15.96 10.90 10.74
N ASP A 9 -16.67 10.32 9.76
CA ASP A 9 -17.31 11.08 8.68
C ASP A 9 -18.73 11.51 9.14
N PRO A 10 -19.02 12.82 9.22
CA PRO A 10 -20.31 13.32 9.65
C PRO A 10 -21.20 13.63 8.43
N THR A 11 -22.00 12.68 7.95
CA THR A 11 -23.20 13.01 7.14
C THR A 11 -24.40 12.13 7.49
N ASN A 12 -25.22 12.70 8.36
CA ASN A 12 -26.60 12.37 8.67
C ASN A 12 -27.47 12.20 7.40
N THR A 13 -28.25 11.11 7.30
CA THR A 13 -29.74 11.10 7.23
C THR A 13 -30.26 9.77 6.68
N GLY A 14 -31.23 9.21 7.39
CA GLY A 14 -31.76 7.87 7.12
C GLY A 14 -32.51 7.74 5.79
N VAL A 15 -32.24 6.63 5.10
CA VAL A 15 -33.20 5.97 4.22
C VAL A 15 -33.10 4.48 4.47
N LYS A 16 -34.13 3.91 5.10
CA LYS A 16 -34.33 2.46 5.19
C LYS A 16 -34.80 1.98 3.81
N THR A 17 -33.88 1.60 2.95
CA THR A 17 -34.20 0.91 1.69
C THR A 17 -34.00 -0.59 1.89
N THR A 18 -35.10 -1.30 2.11
CA THR A 18 -35.17 -2.75 1.94
C THR A 18 -35.20 -3.07 0.45
N THR A 19 -34.06 -3.42 -0.15
CA THR A 19 -34.04 -4.07 -1.46
C THR A 19 -32.91 -5.10 -1.48
N GLY A 20 -33.24 -6.31 -1.91
CA GLY A 20 -32.47 -7.53 -1.69
C GLY A 20 -31.02 -7.50 -2.13
N SER A 21 -30.24 -8.35 -1.47
CA SER A 21 -28.96 -8.87 -1.91
C SER A 21 -29.10 -9.57 -3.26
N GLY A 22 -29.24 -8.80 -4.33
CA GLY A 22 -28.89 -9.20 -5.68
C GLY A 22 -27.49 -8.68 -5.92
N SER A 23 -26.49 -9.53 -5.72
CA SER A 23 -25.15 -9.28 -6.27
C SER A 23 -25.32 -9.18 -7.78
N MET A 24 -25.43 -7.95 -8.29
CA MET A 24 -25.19 -7.66 -9.69
C MET A 24 -23.68 -7.80 -9.88
N THR A 25 -23.16 -9.02 -9.88
CA THR A 25 -21.89 -9.33 -10.52
C THR A 25 -22.11 -8.93 -11.98
N GLY A 26 -21.55 -7.77 -12.33
CA GLY A 26 -21.77 -7.12 -13.60
C GLY A 26 -21.66 -8.12 -14.74
N SER A 27 -22.59 -8.03 -15.68
CA SER A 27 -22.51 -8.71 -16.97
C SER A 27 -21.09 -8.51 -17.50
N ASN A 28 -20.26 -9.56 -17.44
CA ASN A 28 -18.85 -9.42 -17.77
C ASN A 28 -18.79 -8.92 -19.21
N ALA A 29 -17.87 -8.00 -19.52
CA ALA A 29 -17.65 -7.61 -20.92
C ALA A 29 -17.44 -8.84 -21.82
N ALA A 30 -16.91 -9.93 -21.26
CA ALA A 30 -16.84 -11.25 -21.88
C ALA A 30 -18.20 -11.91 -22.18
N ASP A 31 -19.19 -11.76 -21.31
CA ASP A 31 -20.57 -12.27 -21.49
C ASP A 31 -21.32 -11.45 -22.55
N LEU A 32 -21.11 -10.13 -22.57
CA LEU A 32 -21.63 -9.24 -23.61
C LEU A 32 -20.99 -9.52 -24.98
N GLN A 33 -19.67 -9.79 -25.01
CA GLN A 33 -18.96 -10.20 -26.22
C GLN A 33 -19.40 -11.58 -26.73
N SER A 34 -19.67 -12.52 -25.82
CA SER A 34 -20.18 -13.87 -26.17
C SER A 34 -21.62 -13.84 -26.67
N SER A 35 -22.45 -12.97 -26.09
CA SER A 35 -23.80 -12.71 -26.55
C SER A 35 -23.80 -12.02 -27.92
N PHE A 36 -22.84 -11.12 -28.17
CA PHE A 36 -22.63 -10.49 -29.48
C PHE A 36 -22.22 -11.50 -30.56
N LEU A 37 -21.22 -12.36 -30.30
CA LEU A 37 -20.84 -13.41 -31.26
C LEU A 37 -22.01 -14.34 -31.58
N THR A 38 -22.85 -14.64 -30.59
CA THR A 38 -24.06 -15.45 -30.77
C THR A 38 -25.10 -14.74 -31.65
N LEU A 39 -25.33 -13.44 -31.41
CA LEU A 39 -26.23 -12.63 -32.24
C LEU A 39 -25.67 -12.40 -33.65
N LEU A 40 -24.36 -12.21 -33.81
CA LEU A 40 -23.69 -12.08 -35.10
C LEU A 40 -23.82 -13.35 -35.95
N VAL A 41 -23.65 -14.53 -35.33
CA VAL A 41 -23.83 -15.83 -35.99
C VAL A 41 -25.31 -16.09 -36.32
N ALA A 42 -26.22 -15.70 -35.44
CA ALA A 42 -27.66 -15.80 -35.68
C ALA A 42 -28.13 -14.86 -36.81
N GLN A 43 -27.57 -13.65 -36.89
CA GLN A 43 -27.84 -12.67 -37.95
C GLN A 43 -27.23 -13.13 -39.29
N LEU A 44 -26.00 -13.65 -39.32
CA LEU A 44 -25.43 -14.26 -40.54
C LEU A 44 -26.25 -15.42 -41.10
N LYS A 45 -26.97 -16.15 -40.24
CA LYS A 45 -27.90 -17.21 -40.65
C LYS A 45 -29.26 -16.70 -41.13
N ASN A 46 -29.63 -15.44 -40.91
CA ASN A 46 -31.02 -14.97 -41.08
C ASN A 46 -31.18 -13.54 -41.65
N GLN A 47 -30.12 -12.91 -42.18
CA GLN A 47 -30.18 -11.56 -42.74
C GLN A 47 -30.41 -11.59 -44.27
N ASP A 48 -31.48 -10.91 -44.69
CA ASP A 48 -31.68 -10.42 -46.05
C ASP A 48 -30.61 -9.34 -46.37
N PRO A 49 -29.98 -9.33 -47.57
CA PRO A 49 -28.81 -8.49 -47.89
C PRO A 49 -29.01 -6.96 -47.85
N THR A 50 -30.20 -6.45 -47.57
CA THR A 50 -30.59 -5.07 -47.91
C THR A 50 -30.49 -4.03 -46.79
N ASN A 51 -30.04 -4.36 -45.57
CA ASN A 51 -29.87 -3.33 -44.53
C ASN A 51 -28.69 -3.54 -43.55
N PRO A 52 -27.45 -3.17 -43.94
CA PRO A 52 -26.25 -3.33 -43.12
C PRO A 52 -26.06 -2.27 -42.00
N LEU A 53 -27.01 -1.34 -41.81
CA LEU A 53 -26.82 -0.10 -41.02
C LEU A 53 -26.97 -0.23 -39.49
N GLN A 54 -27.41 -1.37 -38.95
CA GLN A 54 -27.52 -1.58 -37.48
C GLN A 54 -26.28 -2.24 -36.86
N ASN A 55 -25.34 -2.72 -37.68
CA ASN A 55 -24.18 -3.49 -37.20
C ASN A 55 -23.03 -2.58 -36.72
N ASN A 56 -22.95 -1.37 -37.27
CA ASN A 56 -21.91 -0.37 -37.02
C ASN A 56 -22.06 0.34 -35.67
N GLU A 57 -23.28 0.69 -35.24
CA GLU A 57 -23.51 1.29 -33.91
C GLU A 57 -23.25 0.30 -32.76
N LEU A 58 -23.70 -0.95 -32.91
CA LEU A 58 -23.46 -2.01 -31.93
C LEU A 58 -21.98 -2.41 -31.85
N THR A 59 -21.27 -2.47 -32.98
CA THR A 59 -19.82 -2.70 -32.98
C THR A 59 -19.06 -1.56 -32.30
N THR A 60 -19.54 -0.31 -32.45
CA THR A 60 -18.97 0.86 -31.76
C THR A 60 -19.20 0.79 -30.24
N GLN A 61 -20.41 0.43 -29.79
CA GLN A 61 -20.69 0.24 -28.36
C GLN A 61 -19.90 -0.94 -27.77
N LEU A 62 -19.72 -2.03 -28.53
CA LEU A 62 -18.89 -3.16 -28.08
C LEU A 62 -17.42 -2.77 -27.99
N ALA A 63 -16.89 -2.02 -28.95
CA ALA A 63 -15.54 -1.48 -28.89
C ALA A 63 -15.36 -0.59 -27.65
N GLN A 64 -16.34 0.27 -27.33
CA GLN A 64 -16.34 1.08 -26.11
C GLN A 64 -16.32 0.18 -24.85
N ILE A 65 -17.17 -0.84 -24.76
CA ILE A 65 -17.20 -1.78 -23.63
C ILE A 65 -15.86 -2.55 -23.50
N SER A 66 -15.28 -3.00 -24.61
CA SER A 66 -13.96 -3.66 -24.61
C SER A 66 -12.85 -2.72 -24.16
N THR A 67 -12.89 -1.44 -24.52
CA THR A 67 -11.90 -0.46 -24.03
C THR A 67 -12.03 -0.24 -22.51
N VAL A 68 -13.25 -0.14 -21.98
CA VAL A 68 -13.50 0.02 -20.54
C VAL A 68 -13.04 -1.22 -19.77
N SER A 69 -13.37 -2.41 -20.24
CA SER A 69 -12.89 -3.67 -19.63
C SER A 69 -11.37 -3.81 -19.72
N GLY A 70 -10.77 -3.35 -20.83
CA GLY A 70 -9.32 -3.24 -20.96
C GLY A 70 -8.70 -2.35 -19.89
N ILE A 71 -9.28 -1.17 -19.65
CA ILE A 71 -8.84 -0.23 -18.60
C ILE A 71 -8.99 -0.84 -17.20
N GLU A 72 -10.10 -1.54 -16.92
CA GLU A 72 -10.31 -2.23 -15.64
C GLU A 72 -9.25 -3.33 -15.41
N LYS A 73 -8.92 -4.09 -16.45
CA LYS A 73 -7.85 -5.10 -16.41
C LYS A 73 -6.47 -4.45 -16.22
N LEU A 74 -6.22 -3.30 -16.83
CA LEU A 74 -5.00 -2.53 -16.61
C LEU A 74 -4.90 -2.06 -15.16
N ASN A 75 -5.96 -1.50 -14.59
CA ASN A 75 -5.99 -1.10 -13.18
C ASN A 75 -5.73 -2.27 -12.25
N THR A 76 -6.32 -3.45 -12.53
CA THR A 76 -6.06 -4.67 -11.77
C THR A 76 -4.60 -5.11 -11.85
N THR A 77 -4.02 -5.06 -13.06
CA THR A 77 -2.62 -5.42 -13.29
C THR A 77 -1.68 -4.45 -12.59
N LEU A 78 -1.96 -3.15 -12.63
CA LEU A 78 -1.20 -2.13 -11.92
C LEU A 78 -1.28 -2.32 -10.40
N GLY A 79 -2.46 -2.66 -9.87
CA GLY A 79 -2.61 -3.03 -8.46
C GLY A 79 -1.77 -4.25 -8.07
N ALA A 80 -1.76 -5.28 -8.92
CA ALA A 80 -0.93 -6.47 -8.70
C ALA A 80 0.57 -6.16 -8.73
N ILE A 81 1.02 -5.31 -9.66
CA ILE A 81 2.42 -4.85 -9.74
C ILE A 81 2.81 -4.07 -8.48
N SER A 82 1.95 -3.16 -8.00
CA SER A 82 2.19 -2.44 -6.74
C SER A 82 2.41 -3.42 -5.58
N GLY A 83 1.53 -4.42 -5.44
CA GLY A 83 1.69 -5.43 -4.39
C GLY A 83 2.97 -6.27 -4.54
N GLN A 84 3.40 -6.57 -5.77
CA GLN A 84 4.68 -7.25 -6.01
C GLN A 84 5.88 -6.38 -5.62
N ILE A 85 5.82 -5.07 -5.85
CA ILE A 85 6.88 -4.12 -5.46
C ILE A 85 6.99 -4.05 -3.93
N ASP A 86 5.86 -4.00 -3.21
CA ASP A 86 5.85 -3.98 -1.74
C ASP A 86 6.46 -5.27 -1.16
N ASN A 87 6.13 -6.43 -1.74
CA ASN A 87 6.73 -7.71 -1.33
C ASN A 87 8.25 -7.73 -1.59
N SER A 88 8.70 -7.15 -2.71
CA SER A 88 10.13 -7.05 -3.01
C SER A 88 10.87 -6.17 -1.99
N GLN A 89 10.28 -5.05 -1.58
CA GLN A 89 10.83 -4.19 -0.52
C GLN A 89 10.88 -4.92 0.83
N SER A 90 9.86 -5.71 1.17
CA SER A 90 9.90 -6.54 2.39
C SER A 90 11.02 -7.59 2.34
N LEU A 91 11.29 -8.18 1.18
CA LEU A 91 12.40 -9.11 1.01
C LEU A 91 13.74 -8.40 1.24
N GLN A 92 13.91 -7.19 0.71
CA GLN A 92 15.10 -6.37 0.95
C GLN A 92 15.26 -6.03 2.44
N ALA A 93 14.17 -5.74 3.15
CA ALA A 93 14.21 -5.50 4.60
C ALA A 93 14.72 -6.71 5.41
N THR A 94 14.56 -7.93 4.90
CA THR A 94 15.13 -9.15 5.51
C THR A 94 16.65 -9.05 5.67
N THR A 95 17.33 -8.32 4.79
CA THR A 95 18.79 -8.11 4.88
C THR A 95 19.21 -7.26 6.09
N LEU A 96 18.28 -6.51 6.69
CA LEU A 96 18.54 -5.75 7.92
C LEU A 96 18.45 -6.62 9.19
N ILE A 97 17.93 -7.85 9.10
CA ILE A 97 17.90 -8.76 10.24
C ILE A 97 19.34 -9.11 10.64
N GLY A 98 19.65 -8.89 11.91
CA GLY A 98 21.00 -9.07 12.45
C GLY A 98 21.90 -7.84 12.34
N HIS A 99 21.44 -6.77 11.67
CA HIS A 99 22.11 -5.47 11.67
C HIS A 99 21.51 -4.53 12.72
N GLY A 100 22.34 -3.67 13.30
CA GLY A 100 21.90 -2.61 14.20
C GLY A 100 21.49 -1.36 13.42
N VAL A 101 20.34 -0.78 13.76
CA VAL A 101 19.88 0.51 13.22
C VAL A 101 19.67 1.50 14.34
N MET A 102 19.84 2.79 14.03
CA MET A 102 19.55 3.88 14.96
C MET A 102 18.14 4.39 14.70
N VAL A 103 17.32 4.44 15.75
CA VAL A 103 15.94 4.94 15.68
C VAL A 103 15.75 6.09 16.67
N PRO A 104 14.78 6.99 16.43
CA PRO A 104 14.48 8.05 17.37
C PRO A 104 14.18 7.50 18.77
N GLY A 105 15.00 7.90 19.74
CA GLY A 105 14.90 7.44 21.12
C GLY A 105 16.11 7.89 21.95
N THR A 106 16.00 7.74 23.27
CA THR A 106 17.04 8.18 24.23
C THR A 106 17.62 7.01 25.05
N THR A 107 17.26 5.78 24.70
CA THR A 107 17.67 4.59 25.45
C THR A 107 19.07 4.16 25.03
N ILE A 108 19.97 4.07 26.00
CA ILE A 108 21.30 3.49 25.82
C ILE A 108 21.40 2.30 26.77
N LEU A 109 21.69 1.13 26.23
CA LEU A 109 21.93 -0.08 27.02
C LEU A 109 23.43 -0.23 27.25
N ALA A 110 23.80 -0.57 28.48
CA ALA A 110 25.17 -0.90 28.87
C ALA A 110 25.19 -2.32 29.42
N GLY A 111 26.14 -3.13 28.97
CA GLY A 111 26.25 -4.53 29.39
C GLY A 111 27.69 -5.04 29.29
N LYS A 112 27.96 -6.13 30.01
CA LYS A 112 29.21 -6.89 29.91
C LYS A 112 28.89 -8.29 29.39
N GLY A 113 29.79 -8.84 28.57
CA GLY A 113 29.75 -10.26 28.22
C GLY A 113 29.95 -11.14 29.46
N ALA A 114 29.53 -12.40 29.38
CA ALA A 114 29.68 -13.38 30.46
C ALA A 114 31.11 -13.91 30.61
N GLU A 115 32.03 -13.51 29.72
CA GLU A 115 33.41 -13.99 29.71
C GLU A 115 34.29 -13.25 30.72
N GLU A 116 35.25 -13.98 31.28
CA GLU A 116 36.19 -13.42 32.25
C GLU A 116 37.13 -12.42 31.55
N GLY A 117 37.05 -11.15 31.96
CA GLY A 117 37.73 -10.03 31.28
C GLY A 117 36.85 -9.22 30.33
N ALA A 118 35.55 -9.50 30.24
CA ALA A 118 34.64 -8.74 29.38
C ALA A 118 34.56 -7.24 29.76
N VAL A 119 34.77 -6.39 28.76
CA VAL A 119 34.66 -4.94 28.87
C VAL A 119 33.19 -4.52 28.78
N THR A 120 32.79 -3.50 29.54
CA THR A 120 31.45 -2.91 29.41
C THR A 120 31.32 -2.27 28.03
N SER A 121 30.35 -2.72 27.25
CA SER A 121 29.98 -2.10 25.98
C SER A 121 28.65 -1.37 26.11
N THR A 122 28.47 -0.33 25.30
CA THR A 122 27.25 0.46 25.24
C THR A 122 26.70 0.48 23.82
N THR A 123 25.38 0.45 23.65
CA THR A 123 24.78 0.68 22.34
C THR A 123 25.10 2.10 21.85
N PRO A 124 25.45 2.29 20.56
CA PRO A 124 25.75 3.61 20.03
C PRO A 124 24.51 4.50 20.07
N PHE A 125 24.72 5.81 20.21
CA PHE A 125 23.69 6.83 20.11
C PHE A 125 24.12 7.89 19.11
N GLY A 126 23.16 8.68 18.64
CA GLY A 126 23.39 9.77 17.71
C GLY A 126 22.30 10.82 17.83
N VAL A 127 22.54 11.96 17.21
CA VAL A 127 21.60 13.08 17.16
C VAL A 127 21.51 13.57 15.72
N GLU A 128 20.30 13.84 15.27
CA GLU A 128 20.03 14.46 13.98
C GLU A 128 19.68 15.93 14.22
N LEU A 129 20.40 16.83 13.56
CA LEU A 129 20.19 18.27 13.64
C LEU A 129 19.84 18.79 12.25
N GLN A 130 18.72 19.52 12.15
CA GLN A 130 18.29 20.11 10.87
C GLN A 130 19.18 21.30 10.44
N GLN A 131 19.90 21.90 11.39
CA GLN A 131 20.79 23.03 11.18
C GLN A 131 22.10 22.78 11.94
N PRO A 132 23.22 23.37 11.49
CA PRO A 132 24.47 23.29 12.24
C PRO A 132 24.29 23.92 13.63
N ALA A 133 24.96 23.35 14.63
CA ALA A 133 24.98 23.86 15.99
C ALA A 133 26.43 24.17 16.40
N ASP A 134 26.65 25.35 16.98
CA ASP A 134 27.97 25.76 17.47
C ASP A 134 28.41 24.94 18.69
N LYS A 135 27.44 24.44 19.48
CA LYS A 135 27.70 23.62 20.67
C LYS A 135 26.63 22.56 20.84
N VAL A 136 27.06 21.31 21.05
CA VAL A 136 26.20 20.17 21.34
C VAL A 136 26.63 19.51 22.63
N THR A 137 25.71 19.39 23.58
CA THR A 137 25.92 18.70 24.86
C THR A 137 24.94 17.55 25.02
N ALA A 138 25.44 16.34 25.24
CA ALA A 138 24.66 15.15 25.54
C ALA A 138 24.80 14.76 27.02
N THR A 139 23.68 14.75 27.74
CA THR A 139 23.64 14.35 29.16
C THR A 139 23.07 12.93 29.26
N ILE A 140 23.81 12.04 29.91
CA ILE A 140 23.41 10.65 30.16
C ILE A 140 22.93 10.55 31.60
N THR A 141 21.67 10.13 31.76
CA THR A 141 21.02 9.92 33.06
C THR A 141 20.73 8.44 33.30
N ASP A 142 20.78 8.01 34.57
CA ASP A 142 20.32 6.68 34.97
C ASP A 142 18.78 6.61 35.10
N LYS A 143 18.27 5.42 35.41
CA LYS A 143 16.83 5.16 35.65
C LYS A 143 16.24 5.97 36.82
N ASP A 144 17.08 6.44 37.74
CA ASP A 144 16.68 7.19 38.92
C ASP A 144 16.78 8.72 38.66
N GLY A 145 17.11 9.12 37.43
CA GLY A 145 17.24 10.52 37.01
C GLY A 145 18.55 11.18 37.41
N ARG A 146 19.54 10.42 37.92
CA ARG A 146 20.86 10.97 38.26
C ARG A 146 21.71 11.08 37.01
N VAL A 147 22.41 12.21 36.87
CA VAL A 147 23.36 12.41 35.77
C VAL A 147 24.59 11.55 36.02
N VAL A 148 24.81 10.55 35.17
CA VAL A 148 25.98 9.66 35.24
C VAL A 148 27.12 10.16 34.36
N ARG A 149 26.81 10.89 33.29
CA ARG A 149 27.84 11.48 32.42
C ARG A 149 27.30 12.67 31.63
N THR A 150 28.17 13.64 31.37
CA THR A 150 27.91 14.71 30.40
C THR A 150 29.01 14.67 29.35
N LEU A 151 28.61 14.70 28.08
CA LEU A 151 29.45 14.74 26.91
C LEU A 151 29.21 16.07 26.21
N GLY A 152 30.25 16.79 25.82
CA GLY A 152 30.13 18.06 25.12
C GLY A 152 31.46 18.79 25.10
N ASP A 153 31.62 19.64 24.10
CA ASP A 153 32.81 20.48 23.97
C ASP A 153 32.83 21.52 25.09
N ARG A 154 34.00 21.74 25.69
CA ARG A 154 34.14 22.68 26.80
C ARG A 154 34.25 24.09 26.24
#